data_AF-A0A0Q7DX74-F1
#
_entry.id   AF-A0A0Q7DX74-F1
#
_cell.length_a   1.000
_cell.length_b   1.000
_cell.length_c   1.000
_cell.angle_alpha   90.00
_cell.angle_beta   90.00
_cell.angle_gamma   90.00
#
_symmetry.space_group_name_H-M   'P 1'
#
loop_
_entity.id
_entity.type
_entity.pdbx_description
1 polymer ?
#
loop_
_entity_poly.entity_id
_entity_poly.type
_entity_poly.pdbx_seq_one_letter_code
_entity_poly.pdbx_strand_id
1 'polypeptide(L)'
;MDQPRLQREAADRAEVYAPRPTGGAWRAALCGGVVALVAVFAVSEFYGWRMVDHLPVVVPILVASTVAAFIGYGRARRRNRRAQVAELARGPPERPPS
;
A
#
# COMPACT_ATOMS: atom_id res chain seq x y z
N MET A 1 -30.83 15.46 -2.09
CA MET A 1 -29.98 14.44 -2.73
C MET A 1 -28.55 14.67 -2.23
N ASP A 2 -28.17 14.04 -1.11
CA ASP A 2 -26.90 14.28 -0.41
C ASP A 2 -25.90 13.13 -0.54
N GLN A 3 -26.03 12.30 -1.59
CA GLN A 3 -25.12 11.20 -1.89
C GLN A 3 -23.62 11.52 -1.77
N PRO A 4 -23.10 12.68 -2.24
CA PRO A 4 -21.67 12.98 -2.09
C PRO A 4 -21.24 13.23 -0.64
N ARG A 5 -22.14 13.67 0.25
CA ARG A 5 -21.84 13.86 1.68
C ARG A 5 -21.77 12.52 2.40
N LEU A 6 -22.76 11.65 2.17
CA LEU A 6 -22.81 10.30 2.74
C LEU A 6 -21.59 9.45 2.34
N GLN A 7 -21.14 9.57 1.09
CA GLN A 7 -19.92 8.88 0.64
C GLN A 7 -18.64 9.38 1.32
N ARG A 8 -18.55 10.69 1.63
CA ARG A 8 -17.40 11.25 2.35
C ARG A 8 -17.37 10.80 3.80
N GLU A 9 -18.51 10.82 4.49
CA GLU A 9 -18.61 10.36 5.88
C GLU A 9 -18.34 8.86 6.03
N ALA A 10 -18.78 8.04 5.07
CA ALA A 10 -18.47 6.61 5.05
C ALA A 10 -16.99 6.35 4.76
N ALA A 11 -16.36 7.19 3.94
CA ALA A 11 -14.94 7.11 3.68
C ALA A 11 -14.07 7.48 4.91
N ASP A 12 -14.40 8.55 5.62
CA ASP A 12 -13.70 8.93 6.86
C ASP A 12 -13.84 7.85 7.92
N ARG A 13 -15.03 7.25 8.06
CA ARG A 13 -15.24 6.10 8.95
C ARG A 13 -14.40 4.88 8.54
N ALA A 14 -14.30 4.61 7.24
CA ALA A 14 -13.51 3.50 6.73
C ALA A 14 -11.99 3.71 6.93
N GLU A 15 -11.51 4.96 6.98
CA GLU A 15 -10.09 5.27 7.21
C GLU A 15 -9.57 4.78 8.56
N VAL A 16 -10.42 4.72 9.59
CA VAL A 16 -10.07 4.21 10.92
C VAL A 16 -9.60 2.75 10.87
N TYR A 17 -10.20 1.94 9.99
CA TYR A 17 -9.94 0.49 9.90
C TYR A 17 -9.11 0.10 8.68
N ALA A 18 -9.14 0.91 7.63
CA ALA A 18 -8.37 0.71 6.41
C ALA A 18 -7.90 2.07 5.90
N PRO A 19 -6.68 2.53 6.26
CA PRO A 19 -6.17 3.80 5.77
C PRO A 19 -6.13 3.80 4.24
N ARG A 20 -6.43 4.95 3.63
CA ARG A 20 -6.30 5.12 2.19
C ARG A 20 -4.82 5.01 1.83
N PRO A 21 -4.43 4.11 0.91
CA PRO A 21 -3.05 4.06 0.52
C PRO A 21 -2.69 5.40 -0.16
N THR A 22 -1.79 6.17 0.46
CA THR A 22 -1.38 7.49 0.03
C THR A 22 -0.29 7.40 -1.03
N GLY A 23 -0.45 8.16 -2.12
CA GLY A 23 0.44 8.08 -3.28
C GLY A 23 0.10 6.90 -4.19
N GLY A 24 0.18 7.09 -5.51
CA GLY A 24 -0.22 6.05 -6.47
C GLY A 24 0.65 4.78 -6.40
N ALA A 25 0.18 3.71 -7.06
CA ALA A 25 0.87 2.42 -7.12
C ALA A 25 2.34 2.52 -7.57
N TRP A 26 2.65 3.50 -8.44
CA TRP A 26 4.00 3.80 -8.88
C TRP A 26 4.93 4.27 -7.75
N ARG A 27 4.43 5.09 -6.82
CA ARG A 27 5.20 5.53 -5.65
C ARG A 27 5.50 4.37 -4.71
N ALA A 28 4.55 3.45 -4.53
CA ALA A 28 4.75 2.24 -3.74
C ALA A 28 5.81 1.32 -4.38
N ALA A 29 5.76 1.15 -5.71
CA ALA A 29 6.76 0.39 -6.46
C ALA A 29 8.15 1.01 -6.35
N LEU A 30 8.27 2.33 -6.55
CA LEU A 30 9.54 3.06 -6.40
C LEU A 30 10.11 2.93 -4.99
N CYS A 31 9.30 3.11 -3.95
CA CYS A 31 9.75 2.95 -2.57
C CYS A 31 10.22 1.51 -2.31
N GLY A 32 9.47 0.51 -2.77
CA GLY A 32 9.86 -0.89 -2.66
C GLY A 32 11.19 -1.19 -3.35
N GLY A 33 11.39 -0.65 -4.55
CA GLY A 33 12.65 -0.76 -5.30
C GLY A 33 13.83 -0.09 -4.59
N VAL A 34 13.65 1.12 -4.06
CA VAL A 34 14.70 1.85 -3.32
C VAL A 34 15.07 1.12 -2.03
N VAL A 35 14.08 0.67 -1.25
CA VAL A 35 14.34 -0.10 -0.02
C VAL A 35 15.08 -1.39 -0.32
N ALA A 36 14.67 -2.11 -1.37
CA ALA A 36 15.37 -3.31 -1.81
C ALA A 36 16.82 -2.98 -2.23
N LEU A 37 17.05 -1.91 -2.98
CA LEU A 37 18.39 -1.49 -3.39
C LEU A 37 19.29 -1.17 -2.20
N VAL A 38 18.77 -0.46 -1.20
CA VAL A 38 19.49 -0.17 0.06
C VAL A 38 19.83 -1.47 0.80
N ALA A 39 18.90 -2.41 0.87
CA ALA A 39 19.14 -3.70 1.51
C ALA A 39 20.24 -4.50 0.77
N VAL A 40 20.21 -4.55 -0.56
CA VAL A 40 21.28 -5.22 -1.32
C VAL A 40 22.62 -4.50 -1.10
N PHE A 41 22.64 -3.16 -1.06
CA PHE A 41 23.89 -2.41 -0.83
C PHE A 41 24.50 -2.72 0.55
N ALA A 42 23.68 -2.72 1.59
CA ALA A 42 24.12 -3.07 2.94
C ALA A 42 24.66 -4.50 3.03
N VAL A 43 24.01 -5.47 2.39
CA VAL A 43 24.49 -6.86 2.31
C VAL A 43 25.80 -6.93 1.52
N SER A 44 25.89 -6.24 0.39
CA SER A 44 27.09 -6.22 -0.45
C SER A 44 28.31 -5.68 0.32
N GLU A 45 28.13 -4.60 1.07
CA GLU A 45 29.19 -4.03 1.92
C GLU A 45 29.60 -5.00 3.03
N PHE A 46 28.62 -5.58 3.73
CA PHE A 46 28.87 -6.48 4.85
C PHE A 46 29.66 -7.74 4.46
N TYR A 47 29.37 -8.31 3.29
CA TYR A 47 30.05 -9.51 2.79
C TYR A 47 31.27 -9.20 1.90
N GLY A 48 31.58 -7.92 1.66
CA GLY A 48 32.67 -7.51 0.75
C GLY A 48 32.44 -7.94 -0.70
N TRP A 49 31.20 -8.23 -1.08
CA TRP A 49 30.84 -8.67 -2.43
C TRP A 49 30.74 -7.48 -3.37
N ARG A 50 31.16 -7.66 -4.61
CA ARG A 50 30.88 -6.68 -5.67
C ARG A 50 29.52 -7.01 -6.27
N MET A 51 28.56 -6.12 -6.08
CA MET A 51 27.20 -6.21 -6.66
C MET A 51 27.19 -6.62 -8.14
N VAL A 52 28.16 -6.13 -8.92
CA VAL A 52 28.26 -6.36 -10.37
C VAL A 52 28.43 -7.85 -10.70
N ASP A 53 29.14 -8.60 -9.85
CA ASP A 53 29.41 -10.03 -10.05
C ASP A 53 28.18 -10.89 -9.72
N HIS A 54 27.21 -10.32 -9.01
CA HIS A 54 25.98 -10.98 -8.58
C HIS A 54 24.72 -10.36 -9.19
N LEU A 55 24.85 -9.61 -10.29
CA LEU A 55 23.72 -9.06 -11.03
C LEU A 55 22.60 -10.08 -11.32
N PRO A 56 22.91 -11.34 -11.70
CA PRO A 56 21.87 -12.36 -11.92
C PRO A 56 21.01 -12.66 -10.67
N VAL A 57 21.50 -12.37 -9.48
CA VAL A 57 20.79 -12.55 -8.20
C VAL A 57 20.14 -11.24 -7.74
N VAL A 58 20.85 -10.12 -7.87
CA VAL A 58 20.40 -8.80 -7.43
C VAL A 58 19.20 -8.31 -8.23
N VAL A 59 19.22 -8.48 -9.56
CA VAL A 59 18.15 -8.03 -10.46
C VAL A 59 16.81 -8.69 -10.13
N PRO A 60 16.68 -10.03 -10.02
CA PRO A 60 15.40 -10.65 -9.69
C PRO A 60 14.91 -10.28 -8.28
N ILE A 61 15.79 -10.05 -7.30
CA ILE A 61 15.40 -9.58 -5.96
C ILE A 61 14.77 -8.17 -6.03
N LEU A 62 15.40 -7.27 -6.78
CA LEU A 62 14.88 -5.91 -6.99
C LEU A 62 13.52 -5.94 -7.69
N VAL A 63 13.40 -6.73 -8.76
CA VAL A 63 12.15 -6.89 -9.50
C VAL A 63 11.07 -7.50 -8.61
N ALA A 64 11.38 -8.57 -7.89
CA ALA A 64 10.44 -9.24 -6.99
C ALA A 64 9.95 -8.30 -5.88
N SER A 65 10.85 -7.53 -5.28
CA SER A 65 10.50 -6.57 -4.22
C SER A 65 9.61 -5.44 -4.74
N THR A 66 9.91 -4.93 -5.93
CA THR A 66 9.12 -3.89 -6.61
C THR A 66 7.71 -4.40 -6.94
N VAL A 67 7.62 -5.61 -7.50
CA VAL A 67 6.34 -6.26 -7.83
C VAL A 67 5.54 -6.56 -6.55
N ALA A 68 6.19 -7.04 -5.49
CA ALA A 68 5.54 -7.29 -4.20
C ALA A 68 4.94 -5.99 -3.61
N ALA A 69 5.68 -4.87 -3.65
CA ALA A 69 5.18 -3.57 -3.20
C ALA A 69 3.99 -3.09 -4.05
N PHE A 70 4.05 -3.27 -5.37
CA PHE A 70 2.94 -2.92 -6.28
C PHE A 70 1.68 -3.76 -6.00
N ILE A 71 1.83 -5.08 -5.84
CA ILE A 71 0.73 -5.99 -5.49
C ILE A 71 0.17 -5.66 -4.10
N GLY A 72 1.04 -5.38 -3.13
CA GLY A 72 0.67 -4.95 -1.78
C GLY A 72 -0.21 -3.70 -1.80
N TYR A 73 0.19 -2.68 -2.57
CA TYR A 73 -0.62 -1.48 -2.79
C TYR A 73 -1.99 -1.82 -3.40
N GLY A 74 -2.01 -2.67 -4.44
CA GLY A 74 -3.26 -3.10 -5.08
C GLY A 74 -4.20 -3.82 -4.10
N ARG A 75 -3.65 -4.69 -3.25
CA ARG A 75 -4.41 -5.37 -2.18
C ARG A 75 -4.92 -4.39 -1.12
N ALA A 76 -4.10 -3.45 -0.68
CA ALA A 76 -4.50 -2.41 0.27
C ALA A 76 -5.65 -1.55 -0.30
N ARG A 77 -5.54 -1.12 -1.56
CA ARG A 77 -6.60 -0.38 -2.25
C ARG A 77 -7.90 -1.18 -2.35
N ARG A 78 -7.83 -2.48 -2.66
CA ARG A 78 -9.02 -3.36 -2.69
C ARG A 78 -9.66 -3.52 -1.31
N ARG A 79 -8.86 -3.67 -0.24
CA ARG A 79 -9.36 -3.75 1.14
C ARG A 79 -10.04 -2.46 1.57
N ASN A 80 -9.42 -1.31 1.28
CA ASN A 80 -10.01 -0.01 1.56
C ASN A 80 -11.35 0.19 0.82
N ARG A 81 -11.42 -0.18 -0.46
CA ARG A 81 -12.67 -0.13 -1.22
C ARG A 81 -13.76 -1.02 -0.61
N ARG A 82 -13.42 -2.23 -0.16
CA ARG A 82 -14.37 -3.13 0.51
C ARG A 82 -14.85 -2.56 1.84
N ALA A 83 -13.97 -1.96 2.64
CA ALA A 83 -14.33 -1.29 3.89
C ALA A 83 -15.29 -0.12 3.65
N GLN A 84 -15.01 0.73 2.66
CA GLN A 84 -15.92 1.82 2.27
C GLN A 84 -17.31 1.30 1.86
N VAL A 85 -17.38 0.25 1.04
CA VAL A 85 -18.67 -0.35 0.63
C VAL A 85 -19.42 -0.95 1.82
N ALA A 86 -18.71 -1.57 2.76
CA ALA A 86 -19.32 -2.11 3.97
C ALA A 86 -19.89 -1.01 4.89
N GLU A 87 -19.18 0.11 5.06
CA GLU A 87 -19.66 1.27 5.83
C GLU A 87 -20.83 1.97 5.14
N LEU A 88 -20.82 2.08 3.81
CA LEU A 88 -21.97 2.57 3.02
C LEU A 88 -23.21 1.68 3.19
N ALA A 89 -23.02 0.36 3.27
CA ALA A 89 -24.11 -0.60 3.45
C ALA A 89 -24.67 -0.64 4.88
N ARG A 90 -23.85 -0.32 5.91
CA ARG A 90 -24.30 -0.22 7.31
C ARG A 90 -25.24 0.95 7.58
N GLY A 91 -25.27 1.96 6.72
CA GLY A 91 -26.05 3.18 6.95
C GLY A 91 -25.45 4.09 8.04
N PRO A 92 -26.04 5.26 8.29
CA PRO A 92 -25.63 6.13 9.39
C PRO A 92 -25.93 5.44 10.74
N PRO A 93 -25.08 5.63 11.76
CA PRO A 93 -25.40 5.14 13.10
C PRO A 93 -26.71 5.78 13.56
N GLU A 94 -27.58 4.99 14.20
CA GLU A 94 -28.70 5.52 14.95
C GLU A 94 -28.15 6.61 15.88
N ARG A 95 -28.61 7.86 15.70
CA ARG A 95 -28.28 8.92 16.64
C ARG A 95 -28.73 8.45 18.01
N PRO A 96 -27.86 8.44 19.04
CA PRO A 96 -28.33 8.18 20.38
C PRO A 96 -29.44 9.19 20.70
N PRO A 97 -30.55 8.74 21.33
CA PRO A 97 -31.62 9.64 21.70
C PRO A 97 -31.05 10.75 22.60
N SER A 98 -31.27 11.99 22.17
CA SER A 98 -30.92 13.22 22.90
C SER A 98 -31.75 13.37 24.16
#